data_AF-A0A7W4Z6R0-F1
#
_entry.id   AF-A0A7W4Z6R0-F1
#
_cell.length_a   1.000
_cell.length_b   1.000
_cell.length_c   1.000
_cell.angle_alpha   90.00
_cell.angle_beta   90.00
_cell.angle_gamma   90.00
#
_symmetry.space_group_name_H-M   'P 1'
#
loop_
_entity.id
_entity.type
_entity.pdbx_description
1 polymer ?
#
loop_
_entity_poly.entity_id
_entity_poly.type
_entity_poly.pdbx_seq_one_letter_code
_entity_poly.pdbx_strand_id
1 'polypeptide(L)'
;MPLTAEQFAPVWERYRCNFMRYLSALSRQAERRAMERLLERGHPRLAMNFAAPLSLLAARPLRLTELADALGASKQLCLQSLKPIEQAGYIERQPDPDDKRARLVTLTSSGEELIQHAFEEMQAIQDDYEARIGAARVRALNDCLRTAAHAIDVPGEGLRSGRGLPLPARLSPLSRTLQERLMTLTARQGHNLQYSFGQVLGAVDINGTAIATLAQLNAVTTQAISRIAGELESLGYIERSTSGNDRRSRHIFFTPRGLELIRDSVTSVQQLGDELSTTLGKKGLLEMEALARQLYEALDLERGLLQSFAPGPDSRLFNGDATMAPSPPSPQTLLLFLAQQIAPELLDRSGDTVSLPSPLSCSADRLGALDRKLTAEQQRTLNQLLSRLAEAE
;
A
#
# COMPACT_ATOMS: atom_id res chain seq x y z
N MET A 1 2.19 -4.84 -22.86
CA MET A 1 1.40 -6.04 -23.21
C MET A 1 0.37 -6.26 -22.13
N PRO A 2 -0.89 -6.60 -22.47
CA PRO A 2 -1.86 -7.01 -21.47
C PRO A 2 -1.37 -8.23 -20.68
N LEU A 3 -1.73 -8.33 -19.39
CA LEU A 3 -1.42 -9.48 -18.56
C LEU A 3 -2.05 -10.75 -19.16
N THR A 4 -1.31 -11.85 -19.22
CA THR A 4 -1.92 -13.15 -19.53
C THR A 4 -2.79 -13.62 -18.36
N ALA A 5 -3.73 -14.53 -18.59
CA ALA A 5 -4.57 -15.09 -17.52
C ALA A 5 -3.74 -15.71 -16.39
N GLU A 6 -2.63 -16.38 -16.73
CA GLU A 6 -1.69 -16.98 -15.77
C GLU A 6 -0.92 -15.94 -14.95
N GLN A 7 -0.60 -14.78 -15.53
CA GLN A 7 0.10 -13.69 -14.84
C GLN A 7 -0.85 -12.86 -13.97
N PHE A 8 -2.15 -12.87 -14.28
CA PHE A 8 -3.10 -11.95 -13.68
C PHE A 8 -3.35 -12.24 -12.19
N ALA A 9 -3.64 -13.49 -11.84
CA ALA A 9 -3.88 -13.89 -10.44
C ALA A 9 -2.73 -13.51 -9.49
N PRO A 10 -1.45 -13.88 -9.76
CA PRO A 10 -0.36 -13.52 -8.87
C PRO A 10 -0.08 -12.00 -8.82
N VAL A 11 -0.30 -11.26 -9.92
CA VAL A 11 -0.19 -9.80 -9.93
C VAL A 11 -1.30 -9.18 -9.07
N TRP A 12 -2.53 -9.67 -9.19
CA TRP A 12 -3.65 -9.21 -8.40
C TRP A 12 -3.44 -9.45 -6.92
N GLU A 13 -3.00 -10.65 -6.52
CA GLU A 13 -2.70 -10.95 -5.13
C GLU A 13 -1.63 -10.02 -4.56
N ARG A 14 -0.53 -9.76 -5.29
CA ARG A 14 0.51 -8.80 -4.87
C ARG A 14 -0.02 -7.36 -4.79
N TYR A 15 -0.96 -6.99 -5.65
CA TYR A 15 -1.62 -5.69 -5.59
C TYR A 15 -2.53 -5.54 -4.35
N ARG A 16 -3.24 -6.61 -3.96
CA ARG A 16 -4.11 -6.62 -2.77
C ARG A 16 -3.33 -6.75 -1.46
N CYS A 17 -2.30 -7.59 -1.47
CA CYS A 17 -1.58 -8.03 -0.29
C CYS A 17 -0.14 -7.51 -0.33
N ASN A 18 0.06 -6.27 0.12
CA ASN A 18 1.39 -5.67 0.22
C ASN A 18 1.45 -4.66 1.37
N PHE A 19 2.67 -4.40 1.84
CA PHE A 19 2.93 -3.45 2.92
C PHE A 19 2.38 -2.04 2.64
N MET A 20 2.42 -1.55 1.39
CA MET A 20 1.92 -0.21 1.04
C MET A 20 0.44 -0.06 1.40
N ARG A 21 -0.39 -1.06 1.09
CA ARG A 21 -1.81 -1.06 1.45
C ARG A 21 -1.99 -1.02 2.96
N TYR A 22 -1.33 -1.92 3.69
CA TYR A 22 -1.52 -2.05 5.14
C TYR A 22 -1.12 -0.75 5.85
N LEU A 23 0.08 -0.21 5.55
CA LEU A 23 0.56 1.03 6.16
C LEU A 23 -0.33 2.22 5.83
N SER A 24 -0.80 2.32 4.58
CA SER A 24 -1.68 3.41 4.17
C SER A 24 -3.04 3.34 4.85
N ALA A 25 -3.63 2.15 5.00
CA ALA A 25 -4.90 1.98 5.69
C ALA A 25 -4.79 2.30 7.18
N LEU A 26 -3.74 1.80 7.84
CA LEU A 26 -3.44 2.09 9.24
C LEU A 26 -3.20 3.60 9.46
N SER A 27 -2.46 4.25 8.56
CA SER A 27 -2.20 5.70 8.61
C SER A 27 -3.50 6.49 8.51
N ARG A 28 -4.36 6.17 7.51
CA ARG A 28 -5.65 6.84 7.34
C ARG A 28 -6.57 6.68 8.55
N GLN A 29 -6.61 5.49 9.15
CA GLN A 29 -7.43 5.28 10.34
C GLN A 29 -6.93 6.11 11.52
N ALA A 30 -5.62 6.16 11.75
CA ALA A 30 -5.04 6.97 12.81
C ALA A 30 -5.29 8.46 12.59
N GLU A 31 -5.09 8.96 11.36
CA GLU A 31 -5.35 10.36 10.99
C GLU A 31 -6.82 10.74 11.16
N ARG A 32 -7.74 9.86 10.75
CA ARG A 32 -9.18 10.09 10.91
C ARG A 32 -9.57 10.19 12.38
N ARG A 33 -9.12 9.25 13.22
CA ARG A 33 -9.38 9.29 14.68
C ARG A 33 -8.80 10.53 15.35
N ALA A 34 -7.54 10.84 15.03
CA ALA A 34 -6.89 12.05 15.52
C ALA A 34 -7.67 13.30 15.11
N MET A 35 -8.12 13.36 13.86
CA MET A 35 -8.91 14.48 13.36
C MET A 35 -10.27 14.62 14.06
N GLU A 36 -11.01 13.52 14.20
CA GLU A 36 -12.30 13.49 14.91
C GLU A 36 -12.12 13.99 16.35
N ARG A 37 -11.12 13.46 17.08
CA ARG A 37 -10.86 13.82 18.47
C ARG A 37 -10.44 15.28 18.65
N LEU A 38 -9.57 15.79 17.79
CA LEU A 38 -9.12 17.18 17.87
C LEU A 38 -10.27 18.15 17.59
N LEU A 39 -11.18 17.82 16.66
CA LEU A 39 -12.38 18.61 16.42
C LEU A 39 -13.32 18.64 17.63
N GLU A 40 -13.52 17.50 18.29
CA GLU A 40 -14.31 17.43 19.53
C GLU A 40 -13.72 18.29 20.65
N ARG A 41 -12.39 18.43 20.68
CA ARG A 41 -11.68 19.31 21.63
C ARG A 41 -11.62 20.78 21.18
N GLY A 42 -12.32 21.14 20.11
CA GLY A 42 -12.44 22.53 19.64
C GLY A 42 -11.32 22.99 18.71
N HIS A 43 -10.38 22.12 18.31
CA HIS A 43 -9.33 22.48 17.38
C HIS A 43 -9.85 22.51 15.93
N PRO A 44 -9.59 23.57 15.16
CA PRO A 44 -10.13 23.74 13.82
C PRO A 44 -9.44 22.81 12.81
N ARG A 45 -10.19 22.46 11.73
CA ARG A 45 -9.63 21.72 10.58
C ARG A 45 -8.39 22.33 9.96
N LEU A 46 -8.30 23.65 10.02
CA LEU A 46 -7.13 24.38 9.53
C LEU A 46 -5.85 23.85 10.18
N ALA A 47 -5.80 23.77 11.51
CA ALA A 47 -4.58 23.43 12.24
C ALA A 47 -4.09 22.00 11.93
N MET A 48 -5.02 21.07 11.69
CA MET A 48 -4.72 19.68 11.37
C MET A 48 -4.07 19.51 9.99
N ASN A 49 -4.38 20.38 9.02
CA ASN A 49 -3.67 20.40 7.73
C ASN A 49 -2.18 20.75 7.86
N PHE A 50 -1.76 21.27 9.03
CA PHE A 50 -0.39 21.64 9.34
C PHE A 50 0.24 20.73 10.40
N ALA A 51 -0.27 19.50 10.57
CA ALA A 51 0.28 18.53 11.50
C ALA A 51 1.79 18.29 11.30
N ALA A 52 2.27 18.28 10.04
CA ALA A 52 3.69 18.07 9.74
C ALA A 52 4.60 19.20 10.30
N PRO A 53 4.43 20.49 9.93
CA PRO A 53 5.23 21.56 10.52
C PRO A 53 5.05 21.69 12.03
N LEU A 54 3.83 21.57 12.55
CA LEU A 54 3.56 21.68 13.99
C LEU A 54 4.27 20.57 14.78
N SER A 55 4.28 19.34 14.27
CA SER A 55 5.01 18.21 14.88
C SER A 55 6.52 18.42 14.91
N LEU A 56 7.10 19.10 13.91
CA LEU A 56 8.53 19.44 13.91
C LEU A 56 8.85 20.55 14.92
N LEU A 57 8.01 21.59 14.95
CA LEU A 57 8.12 22.69 15.91
C LEU A 57 7.91 22.25 17.35
N ALA A 58 7.12 21.19 17.57
CA ALA A 58 6.98 20.55 18.87
C ALA A 58 8.30 19.97 19.38
N ALA A 59 9.18 19.50 18.49
CA ALA A 59 10.47 18.93 18.88
C ALA A 59 11.42 20.02 19.40
N ARG A 60 11.52 21.14 18.67
CA ARG A 60 12.25 22.34 19.06
C ARG A 60 11.85 23.53 18.17
N PRO A 61 12.12 24.77 18.61
CA PRO A 61 12.17 25.92 17.72
C PRO A 61 13.07 25.69 16.50
N LEU A 62 12.61 26.10 15.33
CA LEU A 62 13.32 25.93 14.06
C LEU A 62 13.40 27.27 13.31
N ARG A 63 14.54 27.55 12.68
CA ARG A 63 14.59 28.61 11.67
C ARG A 63 13.71 28.22 10.49
N LEU A 64 13.17 29.22 9.79
CA LEU A 64 12.33 28.96 8.60
C LEU A 64 13.04 28.14 7.52
N THR A 65 14.36 28.31 7.37
CA THR A 65 15.17 27.51 6.44
C THR A 65 15.24 26.05 6.88
N GLU A 66 15.54 25.78 8.15
CA GLU A 66 15.58 24.42 8.69
C GLU A 66 14.22 23.74 8.60
N LEU A 67 13.14 24.48 8.87
CA LEU A 67 11.78 23.95 8.76
C LEU A 67 11.41 23.64 7.30
N ALA A 68 11.82 24.49 6.35
CA ALA A 68 11.61 24.24 4.93
C ALA A 68 12.37 22.99 4.46
N ASP A 69 13.64 22.86 4.85
CA ASP A 69 14.47 21.70 4.55
C ASP A 69 13.86 20.42 5.15
N ALA A 70 13.42 20.47 6.42
CA ALA A 70 12.79 19.35 7.12
C ALA A 70 11.40 18.97 6.57
N LEU A 71 10.77 19.84 5.76
CA LEU A 71 9.50 19.57 5.08
C LEU A 71 9.71 19.21 3.60
N GLY A 72 10.94 19.23 3.09
CA GLY A 72 11.23 19.04 1.66
C GLY A 72 10.62 20.13 0.77
N ALA A 73 10.42 21.34 1.31
CA ALA A 73 9.76 22.45 0.62
C ALA A 73 10.73 23.62 0.38
N SER A 74 10.46 24.45 -0.62
CA SER A 74 11.20 25.70 -0.78
C SER A 74 10.88 26.66 0.37
N LYS A 75 11.85 27.52 0.75
CA LYS A 75 11.65 28.54 1.79
C LYS A 75 10.40 29.40 1.54
N GLN A 76 10.14 29.75 0.28
CA GLN A 76 8.98 30.57 -0.09
C GLN A 76 7.66 29.79 0.05
N LEU A 77 7.64 28.52 -0.36
CA LEU A 77 6.47 27.66 -0.19
C LEU A 77 6.19 27.40 1.29
N CYS A 78 7.22 27.13 2.09
CA CYS A 78 7.12 26.98 3.54
C CYS A 78 6.58 28.27 4.20
N LEU A 79 7.12 29.43 3.84
CA LEU A 79 6.63 30.70 4.35
C LEU A 79 5.14 30.93 4.02
N GLN A 80 4.73 30.63 2.78
CA GLN A 80 3.35 30.77 2.37
C GLN A 80 2.42 29.79 3.08
N SER A 81 2.86 28.54 3.27
CA SER A 81 2.07 27.51 3.95
C SER A 81 1.90 27.79 5.44
N LEU A 82 2.86 28.45 6.11
CA LEU A 82 2.76 28.74 7.55
C LEU A 82 1.88 29.94 7.89
N LYS A 83 1.64 30.88 6.96
CA LYS A 83 0.84 32.09 7.22
C LYS A 83 -0.55 31.81 7.85
N PRO A 84 -1.34 30.83 7.39
CA PRO A 84 -2.67 30.58 7.96
C PRO A 84 -2.62 30.14 9.43
N ILE A 85 -1.62 29.34 9.83
CA ILE A 85 -1.50 28.88 11.23
C ILE A 85 -0.84 29.91 12.14
N GLU A 86 0.00 30.78 11.60
CA GLU A 86 0.49 31.96 12.31
C GLU A 86 -0.66 32.94 12.59
N GLN A 87 -1.50 33.22 11.59
CA GLN A 87 -2.69 34.06 11.74
C GLN A 87 -3.74 33.46 12.68
N ALA A 88 -3.86 32.14 12.71
CA ALA A 88 -4.70 31.43 13.65
C ALA A 88 -4.08 31.33 15.07
N GLY A 89 -2.87 31.84 15.27
CA GLY A 89 -2.23 31.95 16.58
C GLY A 89 -1.63 30.66 17.12
N TYR A 90 -1.32 29.67 16.28
CA TYR A 90 -0.67 28.41 16.69
C TYR A 90 0.85 28.46 16.70
N ILE A 91 1.41 29.37 15.90
CA ILE A 91 2.85 29.60 15.82
C ILE A 91 3.15 31.08 15.90
N GLU A 92 4.36 31.41 16.32
CA GLU A 92 4.88 32.77 16.32
C GLU A 92 6.35 32.80 15.89
N ARG A 93 6.87 34.01 15.66
CA ARG A 93 8.27 34.22 15.28
C ARG A 93 8.99 35.04 16.32
N GLN A 94 10.01 34.46 16.92
CA GLN A 94 10.84 35.12 17.91
C GLN A 94 12.26 35.38 17.36
N PRO A 95 12.96 36.43 17.83
CA PRO A 95 14.39 36.59 17.55
C PRO A 95 15.16 35.34 17.98
N ASP A 96 16.10 34.89 17.15
CA ASP A 96 17.00 33.81 17.55
C ASP A 96 18.00 34.37 18.60
N PRO A 97 18.11 33.77 19.80
CA PRO A 97 19.02 34.22 20.85
C PRO A 97 20.50 34.22 20.41
N ASP A 98 20.87 33.29 19.53
CA ASP A 98 22.25 33.08 19.07
C ASP A 98 22.55 33.87 17.79
N ASP A 99 21.51 34.32 17.07
CA ASP A 99 21.63 35.14 15.86
C ASP A 99 20.49 36.15 15.75
N LYS A 100 20.71 37.38 16.19
CA LYS A 100 19.70 38.45 16.16
C LYS A 100 19.16 38.78 14.76
N ARG A 101 19.86 38.36 13.69
CA ARG A 101 19.41 38.53 12.29
C ARG A 101 18.48 37.39 11.85
N ALA A 102 18.47 36.26 12.55
CA ALA A 102 17.57 35.15 12.32
C ALA A 102 16.29 35.27 13.18
N ARG A 103 15.26 34.55 12.74
CA ARG A 103 13.98 34.39 13.44
C ARG A 103 13.69 32.90 13.55
N LEU A 104 13.37 32.46 14.76
CA LEU A 104 12.87 31.13 15.04
C LEU A 104 11.36 31.12 14.92
N VAL A 105 10.83 30.09 14.29
CA VAL A 105 9.42 29.75 14.38
C VAL A 105 9.25 28.89 15.63
N THR A 106 8.29 29.25 16.47
CA THR A 106 7.96 28.56 17.73
C THR A 106 6.46 28.28 17.80
N LEU A 107 6.07 27.28 18.60
CA LEU A 107 4.67 27.10 18.97
C LEU A 107 4.27 28.21 19.96
N THR A 108 3.03 28.68 19.87
CA THR A 108 2.39 29.47 20.94
C THR A 108 1.81 28.51 21.98
N SER A 109 1.26 29.03 23.09
CA SER A 109 0.53 28.20 24.07
C SER A 109 -0.63 27.40 23.45
N SER A 110 -1.33 27.98 22.46
CA SER A 110 -2.39 27.27 21.71
C SER A 110 -1.81 26.18 20.80
N GLY A 111 -0.64 26.44 20.18
CA GLY A 111 0.12 25.44 19.43
C GLY A 111 0.59 24.26 20.29
N GLU A 112 1.08 24.55 21.49
CA GLU A 112 1.49 23.55 22.46
C GLU A 112 0.31 22.70 22.95
N GLU A 113 -0.83 23.34 23.28
CA GLU A 113 -2.06 22.63 23.66
C GLU A 113 -2.58 21.71 22.55
N LEU A 114 -2.56 22.18 21.30
CA LEU A 114 -2.92 21.36 20.14
C LEU A 114 -2.02 20.13 20.01
N ILE A 115 -0.71 20.30 20.14
CA ILE A 115 0.26 19.19 20.06
C ILE A 115 0.07 18.22 21.21
N GLN A 116 -0.19 18.73 22.41
CA GLN A 116 -0.46 17.90 23.59
C GLN A 116 -1.70 17.04 23.38
N HIS A 117 -2.81 17.64 22.92
CA HIS A 117 -4.03 16.91 22.58
C HIS A 117 -3.83 15.89 21.46
N ALA A 118 -3.02 16.23 20.44
CA ALA A 118 -2.70 15.31 19.36
C ALA A 118 -1.86 14.13 19.86
N PHE A 119 -0.89 14.37 20.75
CA PHE A 119 -0.06 13.32 21.34
C PHE A 119 -0.87 12.38 22.23
N GLU A 120 -1.78 12.92 23.05
CA GLU A 120 -2.73 12.13 23.84
C GLU A 120 -3.55 11.17 22.99
N GLU A 121 -4.10 11.63 21.87
CA GLU A 121 -4.88 10.76 20.98
C GLU A 121 -3.98 9.75 20.24
N MET A 122 -2.76 10.12 19.84
CA MET A 122 -1.80 9.17 19.26
C MET A 122 -1.43 8.07 20.26
N GLN A 123 -1.31 8.39 21.54
CA GLN A 123 -1.09 7.40 22.59
C GLN A 123 -2.32 6.52 22.78
N ALA A 124 -3.53 7.08 22.81
CA ALA A 124 -4.77 6.30 22.91
C ALA A 124 -4.98 5.36 21.70
N ILE A 125 -4.58 5.78 20.49
CA ILE A 125 -4.56 4.91 19.30
C ILE A 125 -3.53 3.80 19.47
N GLN A 126 -2.34 4.11 19.97
CA GLN A 126 -1.33 3.09 20.25
C GLN A 126 -1.84 2.07 21.28
N ASP A 127 -2.46 2.50 22.37
CA ASP A 127 -2.98 1.60 23.41
C ASP A 127 -4.04 0.64 22.84
N ASP A 128 -4.91 1.11 21.91
CA ASP A 128 -5.85 0.25 21.16
C ASP A 128 -5.11 -0.75 20.25
N TYR A 129 -4.03 -0.34 19.59
CA TYR A 129 -3.20 -1.27 18.81
C TYR A 129 -2.55 -2.33 19.71
N GLU A 130 -2.04 -1.93 20.87
CA GLU A 130 -1.43 -2.83 21.85
C GLU A 130 -2.44 -3.82 22.42
N ALA A 131 -3.68 -3.39 22.64
CA ALA A 131 -4.78 -4.26 23.06
C ALA A 131 -5.14 -5.32 21.99
N ARG A 132 -5.00 -5.01 20.71
CA ARG A 132 -5.38 -5.90 19.59
C ARG A 132 -4.34 -6.95 19.25
N ILE A 133 -3.07 -6.56 19.15
CA ILE A 133 -2.00 -7.46 18.67
C ILE A 133 -0.91 -7.70 19.72
N GLY A 134 -0.97 -7.02 20.86
CA GLY A 134 0.00 -7.11 21.95
C GLY A 134 1.09 -6.04 21.88
N ALA A 135 1.45 -5.49 23.04
CA ALA A 135 2.43 -4.41 23.16
C ALA A 135 3.82 -4.75 22.56
N ALA A 136 4.27 -6.01 22.70
CA ALA A 136 5.54 -6.44 22.11
C ALA A 136 5.53 -6.37 20.57
N ARG A 137 4.41 -6.71 19.94
CA ARG A 137 4.24 -6.67 18.47
C ARG A 137 4.15 -5.24 17.95
N VAL A 138 3.43 -4.37 18.67
CA VAL A 138 3.37 -2.93 18.36
C VAL A 138 4.76 -2.29 18.47
N ARG A 139 5.52 -2.59 19.51
CA ARG A 139 6.91 -2.10 19.65
C ARG A 139 7.80 -2.57 18.50
N ALA A 140 7.76 -3.86 18.16
CA ALA A 140 8.52 -4.41 17.04
C ALA A 140 8.15 -3.73 15.71
N LEU A 141 6.86 -3.52 15.45
CA LEU A 141 6.41 -2.80 14.25
C LEU A 141 6.92 -1.35 14.28
N ASN A 142 6.83 -0.66 15.41
CA ASN A 142 7.31 0.71 15.54
C ASN A 142 8.82 0.84 15.25
N ASP A 143 9.63 -0.13 15.69
CA ASP A 143 11.06 -0.19 15.40
C ASP A 143 11.36 -0.46 13.91
N CYS A 144 10.60 -1.37 13.28
CA CYS A 144 10.68 -1.58 11.83
C CYS A 144 10.34 -0.29 11.06
N LEU A 145 9.24 0.39 11.44
CA LEU A 145 8.82 1.64 10.79
C LEU A 145 9.83 2.78 11.02
N ARG A 146 10.50 2.83 12.17
CA ARG A 146 11.58 3.79 12.44
C ARG A 146 12.76 3.55 11.50
N THR A 147 13.18 2.30 11.37
CA THR A 147 14.24 1.92 10.44
C THR A 147 13.84 2.23 8.99
N ALA A 148 12.58 1.98 8.61
CA ALA A 148 12.05 2.29 7.28
C ALA A 148 12.01 3.80 7.01
N ALA A 149 11.59 4.60 7.99
CA ALA A 149 11.56 6.05 7.88
C ALA A 149 12.96 6.64 7.67
N HIS A 150 13.98 6.08 8.32
CA HIS A 150 15.37 6.43 8.04
C HIS A 150 15.83 5.97 6.65
N ALA A 151 15.45 4.76 6.22
CA ALA A 151 15.88 4.19 4.95
C ALA A 151 15.43 5.00 3.71
N ILE A 152 14.30 5.71 3.82
CA ILE A 152 13.75 6.52 2.71
C ILE A 152 13.79 8.03 2.97
N ASP A 153 14.57 8.46 3.97
CA ASP A 153 14.75 9.86 4.35
C ASP A 153 13.42 10.60 4.59
N VAL A 154 12.54 10.01 5.40
CA VAL A 154 11.26 10.66 5.76
C VAL A 154 11.54 12.06 6.35
N PRO A 155 10.98 13.13 5.75
CA PRO A 155 11.26 14.49 6.16
C PRO A 155 10.99 14.71 7.66
N GLY A 156 12.04 15.14 8.36
CA GLY A 156 12.00 15.45 9.78
C GLY A 156 12.02 14.26 10.74
N GLU A 157 12.20 13.02 10.28
CA GLU A 157 12.36 11.86 11.18
C GLU A 157 13.55 12.04 12.12
N GLY A 158 14.69 12.53 11.59
CA GLY A 158 15.89 12.81 12.39
C GLY A 158 15.69 13.84 13.52
N LEU A 159 14.76 14.79 13.33
CA LEU A 159 14.40 15.79 14.35
C LEU A 159 13.50 15.19 15.44
N ARG A 160 12.90 14.03 15.19
CA ARG A 160 11.96 13.33 16.07
C ARG A 160 12.60 12.15 16.81
N SER A 161 13.77 11.66 16.37
CA SER A 161 14.43 10.44 16.85
C SER A 161 14.66 10.34 18.37
N GLY A 162 14.75 11.47 19.07
CA GLY A 162 14.94 11.52 20.52
C GLY A 162 13.66 11.42 21.36
N ARG A 163 12.48 11.47 20.72
CA ARG A 163 11.19 11.33 21.39
C ARG A 163 10.65 9.93 21.13
N GLY A 164 10.24 9.23 22.18
CA GLY A 164 9.51 7.97 22.06
C GLY A 164 8.17 8.20 21.36
N LEU A 165 8.18 8.30 20.04
CA LEU A 165 6.98 8.56 19.25
C LEU A 165 6.10 7.32 19.21
N PRO A 166 4.79 7.48 19.48
CA PRO A 166 3.84 6.43 19.27
C PRO A 166 3.86 5.94 17.81
N LEU A 167 3.60 4.65 17.61
CA LEU A 167 3.48 4.04 16.28
C LEU A 167 2.65 4.87 15.30
N PRO A 168 1.40 5.29 15.62
CA PRO A 168 0.58 6.05 14.68
C PRO A 168 1.19 7.39 14.27
N ALA A 169 1.93 8.06 15.16
CA ALA A 169 2.58 9.34 14.87
C ALA A 169 3.74 9.19 13.85
N ARG A 170 4.45 8.06 13.88
CA ARG A 170 5.51 7.73 12.91
C ARG A 170 4.95 7.23 11.58
N LEU A 171 3.83 6.52 11.64
CA LEU A 171 3.22 5.89 10.49
C LEU A 171 2.74 6.89 9.42
N SER A 172 2.11 7.99 9.83
CA SER A 172 1.60 9.02 8.91
C SER A 172 2.64 9.62 7.94
N PRO A 173 3.75 10.20 8.42
CA PRO A 173 4.74 10.78 7.53
C PRO A 173 5.40 9.70 6.64
N LEU A 174 5.69 8.52 7.19
CA LEU A 174 6.23 7.40 6.43
C LEU A 174 5.29 6.96 5.29
N SER A 175 4.01 6.76 5.59
CA SER A 175 3.02 6.35 4.59
C SER A 175 2.87 7.40 3.48
N ARG A 176 2.90 8.70 3.82
CA ARG A 176 2.84 9.78 2.83
C ARG A 176 4.05 9.76 1.91
N THR A 177 5.26 9.69 2.45
CA THR A 177 6.51 9.64 1.68
C THR A 177 6.55 8.42 0.76
N LEU A 178 6.16 7.25 1.27
CA LEU A 178 6.07 6.04 0.44
C LEU A 178 5.06 6.18 -0.69
N GLN A 179 3.90 6.81 -0.45
CA GLN A 179 2.88 7.03 -1.47
C GLN A 179 3.35 8.02 -2.54
N GLU A 180 4.05 9.09 -2.18
CA GLU A 180 4.66 10.04 -3.12
C GLU A 180 5.75 9.37 -3.99
N ARG A 181 6.55 8.49 -3.37
CA ARG A 181 7.54 7.66 -4.09
C ARG A 181 6.87 6.71 -5.06
N LEU A 182 5.81 6.01 -4.64
CA LEU A 182 5.03 5.15 -5.52
C LEU A 182 4.48 5.92 -6.72
N MET A 183 3.89 7.11 -6.49
CA MET A 183 3.39 7.96 -7.58
C MET A 183 4.50 8.35 -8.57
N THR A 184 5.69 8.68 -8.06
CA THR A 184 6.85 9.02 -8.89
C THR A 184 7.29 7.83 -9.74
N LEU A 185 7.32 6.62 -9.17
CA LEU A 185 7.70 5.40 -9.88
C LEU A 185 6.66 5.01 -10.94
N THR A 186 5.37 5.13 -10.64
CA THR A 186 4.31 4.86 -11.64
C THR A 186 4.25 5.94 -12.73
N ALA A 187 4.54 7.20 -12.41
CA ALA A 187 4.61 8.28 -13.39
C ALA A 187 5.72 8.06 -14.42
N ARG A 188 6.87 7.53 -14.01
CA ARG A 188 7.96 7.12 -14.91
C ARG A 188 7.56 6.00 -15.88
N GLN A 189 6.55 5.21 -15.53
CA GLN A 189 5.97 4.18 -16.38
C GLN A 189 4.81 4.70 -17.25
N GLY A 190 4.57 6.03 -17.25
CA GLY A 190 3.53 6.67 -18.06
C GLY A 190 2.21 6.89 -17.33
N HIS A 191 2.14 6.65 -16.01
CA HIS A 191 0.94 6.82 -15.20
C HIS A 191 0.96 8.09 -14.35
N ASN A 192 0.50 9.21 -14.91
CA ASN A 192 0.38 10.48 -14.21
C ASN A 192 -0.94 10.53 -13.40
N LEU A 193 -0.90 10.01 -12.18
CA LEU A 193 -2.04 9.98 -11.26
C LEU A 193 -1.93 11.08 -10.20
N GLN A 194 -3.07 11.57 -9.72
CA GLN A 194 -3.12 12.37 -8.50
C GLN A 194 -3.12 11.47 -7.26
N TYR A 195 -2.66 12.01 -6.13
CA TYR A 195 -2.57 11.30 -4.85
C TYR A 195 -3.93 10.72 -4.39
N SER A 196 -5.00 11.49 -4.59
CA SER A 196 -6.38 11.13 -4.23
C SER A 196 -6.89 9.88 -4.93
N PHE A 197 -6.27 9.45 -6.03
CA PHE A 197 -6.72 8.33 -6.84
C PHE A 197 -6.35 6.97 -6.23
N GLY A 198 -5.21 6.88 -5.53
CA GLY A 198 -4.74 5.62 -4.94
C GLY A 198 -5.74 5.00 -3.97
N GLN A 199 -6.46 5.84 -3.22
CA GLN A 199 -7.50 5.42 -2.27
C GLN A 199 -8.68 4.74 -2.96
N VAL A 200 -9.16 5.33 -4.06
CA VAL A 200 -10.29 4.79 -4.83
C VAL A 200 -9.85 3.53 -5.57
N LEU A 201 -8.71 3.56 -6.26
CA LEU A 201 -8.20 2.42 -7.02
C LEU A 201 -7.96 1.20 -6.12
N GLY A 202 -7.38 1.41 -4.94
CA GLY A 202 -7.15 0.34 -3.96
C GLY A 202 -8.44 -0.30 -3.43
N ALA A 203 -9.61 0.32 -3.57
CA ALA A 203 -10.89 -0.23 -3.14
C ALA A 203 -11.72 -0.82 -4.30
N VAL A 204 -11.25 -0.70 -5.55
CA VAL A 204 -11.88 -1.37 -6.69
C VAL A 204 -11.53 -2.85 -6.67
N ASP A 205 -12.56 -3.69 -6.62
CA ASP A 205 -12.44 -5.15 -6.69
C ASP A 205 -12.41 -5.62 -8.15
N ILE A 206 -11.94 -6.85 -8.34
CA ILE A 206 -11.89 -7.51 -9.64
C ILE A 206 -13.27 -7.66 -10.31
N ASN A 207 -14.30 -7.80 -9.48
CA ASN A 207 -15.69 -7.90 -9.90
C ASN A 207 -16.39 -6.54 -10.00
N GLY A 208 -15.62 -5.47 -9.80
CA GLY A 208 -16.09 -4.10 -9.73
C GLY A 208 -16.73 -3.77 -8.38
N THR A 209 -16.56 -2.51 -7.96
CA THR A 209 -17.06 -2.03 -6.67
C THR A 209 -18.14 -0.98 -6.88
N ALA A 210 -19.25 -1.07 -6.13
CA ALA A 210 -20.30 -0.06 -6.19
C ALA A 210 -19.77 1.29 -5.68
N ILE A 211 -20.17 2.40 -6.31
CA ILE A 211 -19.76 3.75 -5.89
C ILE A 211 -20.17 4.02 -4.42
N ALA A 212 -21.34 3.52 -3.99
CA ALA A 212 -21.78 3.63 -2.61
C ALA A 212 -20.83 2.92 -1.63
N THR A 213 -20.37 1.71 -1.98
CA THR A 213 -19.39 0.95 -1.19
C THR A 213 -18.04 1.67 -1.14
N LEU A 214 -17.57 2.21 -2.27
CA LEU A 214 -16.34 3.02 -2.30
C LEU A 214 -16.44 4.27 -1.40
N ALA A 215 -17.60 4.93 -1.39
CA ALA A 215 -17.84 6.10 -0.54
C ALA A 215 -17.77 5.74 0.95
N GLN A 216 -18.41 4.64 1.33
CA GLN A 216 -18.39 4.11 2.69
C GLN A 216 -16.97 3.74 3.15
N LEU A 217 -16.24 2.97 2.33
CA LEU A 217 -14.89 2.51 2.64
C LEU A 217 -13.89 3.66 2.80
N ASN A 218 -14.06 4.73 2.02
CA ASN A 218 -13.19 5.90 2.07
C ASN A 218 -13.68 6.98 3.04
N ALA A 219 -14.81 6.77 3.72
CA ALA A 219 -15.45 7.77 4.59
C ALA A 219 -15.65 9.14 3.92
N VAL A 220 -16.03 9.13 2.63
CA VAL A 220 -16.30 10.33 1.83
C VAL A 220 -17.68 10.24 1.17
N THR A 221 -18.14 11.34 0.58
CA THR A 221 -19.44 11.36 -0.09
C THR A 221 -19.40 10.62 -1.43
N THR A 222 -20.55 10.07 -1.84
CA THR A 222 -20.73 9.46 -3.17
C THR A 222 -20.42 10.45 -4.30
N GLN A 223 -20.67 11.75 -4.11
CA GLN A 223 -20.30 12.80 -5.06
C GLN A 223 -18.78 12.94 -5.18
N ALA A 224 -18.04 12.88 -4.07
CA ALA A 224 -16.59 12.94 -4.08
C ALA A 224 -15.98 11.75 -4.84
N ILE A 225 -16.47 10.53 -4.59
CA ILE A 225 -16.07 9.34 -5.36
C ILE A 225 -16.45 9.50 -6.84
N SER A 226 -17.65 10.01 -7.15
CA SER A 226 -18.09 10.17 -8.54
C SER A 226 -17.21 11.16 -9.32
N ARG A 227 -16.72 12.22 -8.68
CA ARG A 227 -15.77 13.16 -9.28
C ARG A 227 -14.43 12.49 -9.57
N ILE A 228 -13.85 11.81 -8.57
CA ILE A 228 -12.59 11.05 -8.75
C ILE A 228 -12.75 10.00 -9.84
N ALA A 229 -13.88 9.31 -9.87
CA ALA A 229 -14.17 8.31 -10.88
C ALA A 229 -14.26 8.91 -12.29
N GLY A 230 -14.87 10.09 -12.45
CA GLY A 230 -14.90 10.80 -13.73
C GLY A 230 -13.49 11.17 -14.24
N GLU A 231 -12.61 11.60 -13.34
CA GLU A 231 -11.21 11.90 -13.68
C GLU A 231 -10.45 10.63 -14.09
N LEU A 232 -10.56 9.54 -13.32
CA LEU A 232 -9.94 8.25 -13.63
C LEU A 232 -10.46 7.63 -14.93
N GLU A 233 -11.75 7.79 -15.23
CA GLU A 233 -12.38 7.36 -16.48
C GLU A 233 -11.90 8.19 -17.67
N SER A 234 -11.75 9.51 -17.51
CA SER A 234 -11.17 10.40 -18.55
C SER A 234 -9.72 10.06 -18.89
N LEU A 235 -8.96 9.55 -17.89
CA LEU A 235 -7.60 9.04 -18.04
C LEU A 235 -7.57 7.58 -18.56
N GLY A 236 -8.74 6.96 -18.71
CA GLY A 236 -8.92 5.63 -19.28
C GLY A 236 -8.57 4.49 -18.34
N TYR A 237 -8.44 4.68 -17.03
CA TYR A 237 -8.07 3.61 -16.09
C TYR A 237 -9.25 2.78 -15.58
N ILE A 238 -10.43 3.38 -15.54
CA ILE A 238 -11.65 2.73 -15.07
C ILE A 238 -12.80 3.02 -16.02
N GLU A 239 -13.86 2.22 -15.90
CA GLU A 239 -15.13 2.45 -16.55
C GLU A 239 -16.28 2.27 -15.55
N ARG A 240 -17.39 2.98 -15.79
CA ARG A 240 -18.60 2.87 -14.96
C ARG A 240 -19.70 2.10 -15.68
N SER A 241 -20.29 1.13 -15.00
CA SER A 241 -21.43 0.40 -15.52
C SER A 241 -22.41 -0.02 -14.44
N THR A 242 -23.63 -0.38 -14.84
CA THR A 242 -24.62 -1.02 -13.97
C THR A 242 -24.31 -2.52 -13.86
N SER A 243 -24.37 -3.08 -12.65
CA SER A 243 -24.25 -4.54 -12.46
C SER A 243 -25.51 -5.25 -12.95
N GLY A 244 -25.37 -6.46 -13.49
CA GLY A 244 -26.46 -7.27 -14.04
C GLY A 244 -27.58 -7.56 -13.02
N ASN A 245 -27.23 -7.68 -11.74
CA ASN A 245 -28.17 -7.97 -10.64
C ASN A 245 -28.79 -6.73 -9.98
N ASP A 246 -28.22 -5.53 -10.16
CA ASP A 246 -28.79 -4.29 -9.63
C ASP A 246 -28.61 -3.12 -10.61
N ARG A 247 -29.65 -2.90 -11.42
CA ARG A 247 -29.70 -1.82 -12.42
C ARG A 247 -29.66 -0.41 -11.81
N ARG A 248 -29.83 -0.27 -10.49
CA ARG A 248 -29.85 1.03 -9.80
C ARG A 248 -28.47 1.43 -9.26
N SER A 249 -27.56 0.49 -9.01
CA SER A 249 -26.21 0.78 -8.54
C SER A 249 -25.21 0.87 -9.70
N ARG A 250 -24.43 1.95 -9.71
CA ARG A 250 -23.28 2.08 -10.60
C ARG A 250 -22.04 1.48 -9.93
N HIS A 251 -21.39 0.59 -10.64
CA HIS A 251 -20.13 -0.05 -10.28
C HIS A 251 -18.98 0.54 -11.09
N ILE A 252 -17.79 0.50 -10.50
CA ILE A 252 -16.53 0.87 -11.11
C ILE A 252 -15.74 -0.39 -11.42
N PHE A 253 -15.25 -0.51 -12.64
CA PHE A 253 -14.40 -1.61 -13.11
C PHE A 253 -13.07 -1.06 -13.65
N PHE A 254 -12.01 -1.85 -13.60
CA PHE A 254 -10.77 -1.53 -14.30
C PHE A 254 -10.90 -1.77 -15.81
N THR A 255 -10.36 -0.85 -16.60
CA THR A 255 -10.14 -1.05 -18.06
C THR A 255 -8.84 -1.82 -18.28
N PRO A 256 -8.51 -2.26 -19.52
CA PRO A 256 -7.20 -2.82 -19.82
C PRO A 256 -6.02 -1.94 -19.40
N ARG A 257 -6.13 -0.61 -19.59
CA ARG A 257 -5.13 0.36 -19.13
C ARG A 257 -5.07 0.45 -17.60
N GLY A 258 -6.22 0.30 -16.91
CA GLY A 258 -6.29 0.16 -15.46
C GLY A 258 -5.51 -1.05 -14.95
N LEU A 259 -5.56 -2.17 -15.66
CA LEU A 259 -4.83 -3.39 -15.31
C LEU A 259 -3.32 -3.25 -15.57
N GLU A 260 -2.92 -2.53 -16.62
CA GLU A 260 -1.52 -2.15 -16.83
C GLU A 260 -0.99 -1.33 -15.65
N LEU A 261 -1.76 -0.34 -15.20
CA LEU A 261 -1.43 0.43 -13.99
C LEU A 261 -1.27 -0.48 -12.76
N ILE A 262 -2.15 -1.48 -12.56
CA ILE A 262 -2.01 -2.42 -11.45
C ILE A 262 -0.69 -3.17 -11.53
N ARG A 263 -0.37 -3.77 -12.69
CA ARG A 263 0.91 -4.46 -12.90
C ARG A 263 2.10 -3.55 -12.59
N ASP A 264 2.08 -2.34 -13.14
CA ASP A 264 3.19 -1.39 -13.04
C ASP A 264 3.33 -0.84 -11.62
N SER A 265 2.22 -0.75 -10.89
CA SER A 265 2.21 -0.45 -9.45
C SER A 265 2.81 -1.60 -8.63
N VAL A 266 2.54 -2.87 -8.95
CA VAL A 266 3.14 -4.03 -8.26
C VAL A 266 4.65 -4.03 -8.44
N THR A 267 5.14 -3.77 -9.65
CA THR A 267 6.58 -3.61 -9.92
C THR A 267 7.17 -2.44 -9.11
N SER A 268 6.46 -1.31 -9.03
CA SER A 268 6.89 -0.15 -8.26
C SER A 268 6.94 -0.43 -6.75
N VAL A 269 5.95 -1.15 -6.22
CA VAL A 269 5.92 -1.57 -4.80
C VAL A 269 7.05 -2.55 -4.49
N GLN A 270 7.35 -3.47 -5.40
CA GLN A 270 8.51 -4.36 -5.26
C GLN A 270 9.81 -3.56 -5.18
N GLN A 271 9.99 -2.57 -6.05
CA GLN A 271 11.17 -1.71 -6.02
C GLN A 271 11.28 -0.96 -4.68
N LEU A 272 10.18 -0.42 -4.15
CA LEU A 272 10.19 0.21 -2.82
C LEU A 272 10.52 -0.79 -1.71
N GLY A 273 10.02 -2.02 -1.80
CA GLY A 273 10.37 -3.10 -0.89
C GLY A 273 11.87 -3.41 -0.93
N ASP A 274 12.46 -3.48 -2.11
CA ASP A 274 13.90 -3.72 -2.29
C ASP A 274 14.73 -2.56 -1.71
N GLU A 275 14.33 -1.31 -1.95
CA GLU A 275 14.93 -0.11 -1.37
C GLU A 275 14.90 -0.16 0.17
N LEU A 276 13.74 -0.45 0.77
CA LEU A 276 13.60 -0.61 2.23
C LEU A 276 14.46 -1.78 2.76
N SER A 277 14.51 -2.89 2.03
CA SER A 277 15.29 -4.06 2.41
C SER A 277 16.79 -3.80 2.47
N THR A 278 17.32 -2.76 1.80
CA THR A 278 18.75 -2.40 1.91
C THR A 278 19.15 -2.06 3.34
N THR A 279 18.25 -1.41 4.09
CA THR A 279 18.50 -0.92 5.46
C THR A 279 17.86 -1.84 6.51
N LEU A 280 16.63 -2.30 6.28
CA LEU A 280 15.94 -3.22 7.22
C LEU A 280 16.49 -4.65 7.17
N GLY A 281 17.09 -5.04 6.05
CA GLY A 281 17.30 -6.44 5.70
C GLY A 281 16.00 -7.16 5.34
N LYS A 282 16.11 -8.29 4.62
CA LYS A 282 14.96 -9.08 4.17
C LYS A 282 14.06 -9.54 5.32
N LYS A 283 14.66 -9.97 6.42
CA LYS A 283 13.91 -10.40 7.63
C LYS A 283 13.11 -9.24 8.23
N GLY A 284 13.73 -8.05 8.34
CA GLY A 284 13.07 -6.87 8.89
C GLY A 284 11.90 -6.38 8.02
N LEU A 285 12.04 -6.44 6.70
CA LEU A 285 10.94 -6.12 5.78
C LEU A 285 9.76 -7.09 5.94
N LEU A 286 10.04 -8.40 5.98
CA LEU A 286 9.00 -9.43 6.17
C LEU A 286 8.31 -9.30 7.53
N GLU A 287 9.07 -8.99 8.59
CA GLU A 287 8.52 -8.75 9.92
C GLU A 287 7.64 -7.49 9.94
N MET A 288 8.08 -6.39 9.33
CA MET A 288 7.28 -5.17 9.18
C MET A 288 5.95 -5.45 8.47
N GLU A 289 5.99 -6.15 7.33
CA GLU A 289 4.81 -6.47 6.55
C GLU A 289 3.85 -7.39 7.33
N ALA A 290 4.38 -8.44 7.98
CA ALA A 290 3.57 -9.37 8.76
C ALA A 290 2.88 -8.69 9.95
N LEU A 291 3.60 -7.83 10.69
CA LEU A 291 3.05 -7.09 11.83
C LEU A 291 2.04 -6.03 11.38
N ALA A 292 2.33 -5.30 10.30
CA ALA A 292 1.39 -4.33 9.72
C ALA A 292 0.10 -5.03 9.24
N ARG A 293 0.23 -6.17 8.56
CA ARG A 293 -0.91 -7.00 8.14
C ARG A 293 -1.73 -7.47 9.33
N GLN A 294 -1.09 -7.99 10.37
CA GLN A 294 -1.79 -8.48 11.57
C GLN A 294 -2.59 -7.35 12.24
N LEU A 295 -1.99 -6.16 12.37
CA LEU A 295 -2.69 -4.99 12.93
C LEU A 295 -3.86 -4.55 12.04
N TYR A 296 -3.64 -4.50 10.73
CA TYR A 296 -4.67 -4.17 9.75
C TYR A 296 -5.87 -5.12 9.82
N GLU A 297 -5.63 -6.43 9.89
CA GLU A 297 -6.67 -7.46 10.00
C GLU A 297 -7.40 -7.36 11.36
N ALA A 298 -6.67 -7.15 12.45
CA ALA A 298 -7.25 -7.02 13.80
C ALA A 298 -8.09 -5.74 13.97
N LEU A 299 -7.82 -4.69 13.19
CA LEU A 299 -8.61 -3.46 13.14
C LEU A 299 -9.79 -3.55 12.17
N ASP A 300 -9.81 -4.56 11.31
CA ASP A 300 -10.89 -4.82 10.36
C ASP A 300 -11.21 -3.60 9.47
N LEU A 301 -10.17 -2.88 9.06
CA LEU A 301 -10.27 -1.56 8.42
C LEU A 301 -10.98 -1.58 7.06
N GLU A 302 -10.92 -2.72 6.38
CA GLU A 302 -11.36 -2.88 5.00
C GLU A 302 -12.00 -4.28 4.85
N ARG A 303 -12.94 -4.58 5.74
CA ARG A 303 -13.67 -5.86 5.76
C ARG A 303 -14.17 -6.21 4.35
N GLY A 304 -13.85 -7.42 3.89
CA GLY A 304 -14.29 -7.90 2.59
C GLY A 304 -13.54 -7.31 1.39
N LEU A 305 -12.48 -6.50 1.58
CA LEU A 305 -11.60 -6.06 0.49
C LEU A 305 -10.42 -7.00 0.24
N LEU A 306 -9.90 -7.69 1.27
CA LEU A 306 -8.87 -8.71 1.08
C LEU A 306 -9.50 -10.06 0.74
N GLN A 307 -10.17 -10.15 -0.41
CA GLN A 307 -10.69 -11.41 -0.92
C GLN A 307 -9.63 -12.11 -1.75
N SER A 308 -9.62 -13.45 -1.69
CA SER A 308 -8.88 -14.28 -2.63
C SER A 308 -9.32 -13.96 -4.06
N PHE A 309 -8.40 -14.16 -5.01
CA PHE A 309 -8.69 -13.99 -6.42
C PHE A 309 -9.84 -14.92 -6.86
N ALA A 310 -11.04 -14.36 -7.06
CA ALA A 310 -12.24 -15.09 -7.43
C ALA A 310 -13.10 -14.24 -8.39
N PRO A 311 -12.74 -14.17 -9.68
CA PRO A 311 -13.56 -13.48 -10.67
C PRO A 311 -14.92 -14.17 -10.79
N GLY A 312 -15.99 -13.40 -10.65
CA GLY A 312 -17.36 -13.85 -10.85
C GLY A 312 -17.71 -14.00 -12.34
N PRO A 313 -18.86 -14.64 -12.64
CA PRO A 313 -19.32 -14.86 -14.03
C PRO A 313 -19.47 -13.57 -14.84
N ASP A 314 -19.82 -12.47 -14.17
CA ASP A 314 -20.01 -11.14 -14.78
C ASP A 314 -18.73 -10.29 -14.77
N SER A 315 -17.57 -10.87 -14.43
CA SER A 315 -16.29 -10.15 -14.42
C SER A 315 -15.95 -9.67 -15.83
N ARG A 316 -15.81 -8.35 -15.97
CA ARG A 316 -15.52 -7.70 -17.25
C ARG A 316 -14.10 -7.96 -17.77
N LEU A 317 -13.23 -8.53 -16.93
CA LEU A 317 -11.87 -8.89 -17.29
C LEU A 317 -11.76 -9.82 -18.50
N PHE A 318 -12.81 -10.59 -18.77
CA PHE A 318 -12.85 -11.58 -19.85
C PHE A 318 -13.87 -11.22 -20.94
N ASN A 319 -14.22 -9.93 -21.10
CA ASN A 319 -15.22 -9.47 -22.08
C ASN A 319 -16.59 -10.19 -21.97
N GLY A 320 -16.95 -10.67 -20.78
CA GLY A 320 -18.22 -11.39 -20.55
C GLY A 320 -18.23 -12.84 -21.03
N ASP A 321 -17.09 -13.41 -21.43
CA ASP A 321 -16.99 -14.83 -21.76
C ASP A 321 -16.64 -15.64 -20.51
N ALA A 322 -17.67 -16.11 -19.78
CA ALA A 322 -17.51 -16.90 -18.56
C ALA A 322 -16.72 -18.21 -18.78
N THR A 323 -16.55 -18.64 -20.04
CA THR A 323 -15.73 -19.81 -20.43
C THR A 323 -14.22 -19.53 -20.40
N MET A 324 -13.81 -18.25 -20.35
CA MET A 324 -12.42 -17.80 -20.18
C MET A 324 -12.04 -17.52 -18.72
N ALA A 325 -12.97 -17.64 -17.77
CA ALA A 325 -12.60 -17.65 -16.36
C ALA A 325 -11.63 -18.83 -16.14
N PRO A 326 -10.40 -18.59 -15.65
CA PRO A 326 -9.41 -19.65 -15.60
C PRO A 326 -9.92 -20.77 -14.70
N SER A 327 -10.12 -21.95 -15.28
CA SER A 327 -10.17 -23.16 -14.47
C SER A 327 -8.82 -23.32 -13.78
N PRO A 328 -8.77 -23.86 -12.55
CA PRO A 328 -7.51 -24.22 -11.92
C PRO A 328 -6.65 -25.00 -12.93
N PRO A 329 -5.36 -24.66 -13.07
CA PRO A 329 -4.55 -25.20 -14.14
C PRO A 329 -4.57 -26.72 -14.10
N SER A 330 -4.85 -27.36 -15.25
CA SER A 330 -4.93 -28.82 -15.30
C SER A 330 -3.61 -29.44 -14.82
N PRO A 331 -3.62 -30.65 -14.25
CA PRO A 331 -2.39 -31.36 -13.87
C PRO A 331 -1.36 -31.42 -15.02
N GLN A 332 -1.84 -31.50 -16.26
CA GLN A 332 -1.01 -31.50 -17.47
C GLN A 332 -0.39 -30.12 -17.77
N THR A 333 -1.12 -29.03 -17.56
CA THR A 333 -0.61 -27.65 -17.69
C THR A 333 0.48 -27.35 -16.66
N LEU A 334 0.27 -27.81 -15.41
CA LEU A 334 1.26 -27.70 -14.34
C LEU A 334 2.51 -28.54 -14.62
N LEU A 335 2.34 -29.75 -15.15
CA LEU A 335 3.45 -30.63 -15.56
C LEU A 335 4.27 -30.06 -16.73
N LEU A 336 3.62 -29.44 -17.72
CA LEU A 336 4.31 -28.76 -18.84
C LEU A 336 5.10 -27.55 -18.36
N PHE A 337 4.52 -26.73 -17.48
CA PHE A 337 5.19 -25.61 -16.84
C PHE A 337 6.41 -26.09 -16.03
N LEU A 338 6.28 -27.17 -15.26
CA LEU A 338 7.38 -27.78 -14.51
C LEU A 338 8.48 -28.34 -15.40
N ALA A 339 8.14 -29.11 -16.44
CA ALA A 339 9.10 -29.67 -17.38
C ALA A 339 9.88 -28.57 -18.12
N GLN A 340 9.23 -27.45 -18.45
CA GLN A 340 9.89 -26.31 -19.10
C GLN A 340 10.90 -25.60 -18.20
N GLN A 341 10.63 -25.53 -16.89
CA GLN A 341 11.49 -24.85 -15.91
C GLN A 341 12.64 -25.73 -15.39
N ILE A 342 12.48 -27.05 -15.45
CA ILE A 342 13.35 -28.00 -14.75
C ILE A 342 14.24 -28.82 -15.70
N ALA A 343 13.68 -29.34 -16.80
CA ALA A 343 14.39 -30.18 -17.78
C ALA A 343 13.72 -30.06 -19.16
N PRO A 344 13.99 -28.96 -19.90
CA PRO A 344 13.27 -28.61 -21.13
C PRO A 344 13.40 -29.64 -22.26
N GLU A 345 14.42 -30.51 -22.20
CA GLU A 345 14.63 -31.66 -23.10
C GLU A 345 13.60 -32.79 -22.95
N LEU A 346 12.75 -32.76 -21.92
CA LEU A 346 11.65 -33.74 -21.74
C LEU A 346 10.37 -33.35 -22.49
N LEU A 347 10.40 -32.25 -23.24
CA LEU A 347 9.30 -31.71 -24.01
C LEU A 347 9.49 -32.01 -25.49
N ASP A 348 8.48 -32.61 -26.12
CA ASP A 348 8.40 -32.67 -27.57
C ASP A 348 7.97 -31.31 -28.10
N ARG A 349 8.74 -30.78 -29.05
CA ARG A 349 8.45 -29.51 -29.74
C ARG A 349 8.17 -29.81 -31.20
N SER A 350 6.94 -29.55 -31.63
CA SER A 350 6.53 -29.64 -33.02
C SER A 350 5.93 -28.30 -33.43
N GLY A 351 6.69 -27.50 -34.19
CA GLY A 351 6.31 -26.11 -34.48
C GLY A 351 6.19 -25.26 -33.21
N ASP A 352 5.09 -24.50 -33.09
CA ASP A 352 4.79 -23.66 -31.92
C ASP A 352 4.12 -24.43 -30.77
N THR A 353 3.88 -25.73 -30.95
CA THR A 353 3.24 -26.58 -29.94
C THR A 353 4.28 -27.34 -29.10
N VAL A 354 4.15 -27.20 -27.77
CA VAL A 354 4.96 -27.89 -26.77
C VAL A 354 4.10 -28.96 -26.09
N SER A 355 4.52 -30.22 -26.17
CA SER A 355 3.76 -31.37 -25.66
C SER A 355 4.65 -32.33 -24.87
N LEU A 356 4.04 -33.12 -23.98
CA LEU A 356 4.74 -34.26 -23.36
C LEU A 356 4.78 -35.43 -24.35
N PRO A 357 5.90 -36.17 -24.45
CA PRO A 357 6.00 -37.33 -25.33
C PRO A 357 4.98 -38.41 -24.94
N SER A 358 4.26 -38.94 -25.92
CA SER A 358 3.30 -40.04 -25.73
C SER A 358 3.97 -41.42 -25.92
N PRO A 359 3.55 -42.47 -25.19
CA PRO A 359 2.51 -42.46 -24.16
C PRO A 359 2.99 -41.87 -22.82
N LEU A 360 2.07 -41.22 -22.10
CA LEU A 360 2.22 -40.73 -20.72
C LEU A 360 2.31 -41.91 -19.72
N SER A 361 3.33 -42.76 -19.83
CA SER A 361 3.70 -43.69 -18.75
C SER A 361 4.99 -43.18 -18.11
N CYS A 362 4.86 -42.41 -17.03
CA CYS A 362 5.97 -42.18 -16.12
C CYS A 362 6.24 -43.49 -15.37
N SER A 363 7.16 -44.32 -15.86
CA SER A 363 7.64 -45.46 -15.07
C SER A 363 8.37 -44.94 -13.82
N ALA A 364 8.32 -45.70 -12.72
CA ALA A 364 9.04 -45.37 -11.49
C ALA A 364 10.54 -45.12 -11.73
N ASP A 365 11.13 -45.81 -12.71
CA ASP A 365 12.51 -45.61 -13.14
C ASP A 365 12.77 -44.22 -13.76
N ARG A 366 11.82 -43.64 -14.51
CA ARG A 366 11.96 -42.29 -15.10
C ARG A 366 11.84 -41.19 -14.05
N LEU A 367 10.97 -41.36 -13.06
CA LEU A 367 10.87 -40.48 -11.89
C LEU A 367 12.14 -40.54 -11.03
N GLY A 368 12.68 -41.74 -10.79
CA GLY A 368 13.94 -41.92 -10.07
C GLY A 368 15.17 -41.35 -10.81
N ALA A 369 15.16 -41.37 -12.15
CA ALA A 369 16.20 -40.74 -12.95
C ALA A 369 16.12 -39.20 -12.95
N LEU A 370 14.89 -38.65 -12.91
CA LEU A 370 14.65 -37.22 -12.76
C LEU A 370 15.15 -36.76 -11.38
N ASP A 371 14.72 -37.44 -10.31
CA ASP A 371 15.06 -37.11 -8.92
C ASP A 371 16.58 -36.99 -8.69
N ARG A 372 17.39 -37.87 -9.29
CA ARG A 372 18.87 -37.83 -9.19
C ARG A 372 19.54 -36.67 -9.94
N LYS A 373 18.84 -36.02 -10.88
CA LYS A 373 19.33 -34.88 -11.67
C LYS A 373 18.88 -33.53 -11.13
N LEU A 374 17.94 -33.53 -10.18
CA LEU A 374 17.40 -32.31 -9.60
C LEU A 374 18.30 -31.79 -8.48
N THR A 375 18.45 -30.48 -8.41
CA THR A 375 19.02 -29.82 -7.22
C THR A 375 18.05 -29.93 -6.03
N ALA A 376 18.58 -29.78 -4.81
CA ALA A 376 17.80 -29.87 -3.58
C ALA A 376 16.67 -28.81 -3.45
N GLU A 377 16.77 -27.72 -4.23
CA GLU A 377 15.72 -26.70 -4.33
C GLU A 377 14.62 -27.14 -5.30
N GLN A 378 15.00 -27.68 -6.46
CA GLN A 378 14.04 -28.21 -7.45
C GLN A 378 13.27 -29.42 -6.91
N GLN A 379 13.91 -30.30 -6.13
CA GLN A 379 13.22 -31.40 -5.43
C GLN A 379 12.19 -30.90 -4.41
N ARG A 380 12.52 -29.84 -3.66
CA ARG A 380 11.58 -29.25 -2.68
C ARG A 380 10.35 -28.65 -3.38
N THR A 381 10.56 -27.93 -4.47
CA THR A 381 9.48 -27.34 -5.27
C THR A 381 8.59 -28.43 -5.90
N LEU A 382 9.19 -29.51 -6.42
CA LEU A 382 8.46 -30.65 -6.95
C LEU A 382 7.61 -31.33 -5.87
N ASN A 383 8.17 -31.60 -4.69
CA ASN A 383 7.46 -32.24 -3.59
C ASN A 383 6.32 -31.38 -3.01
N GLN A 384 6.50 -30.07 -2.90
CA GLN A 384 5.45 -29.14 -2.45
C GLN A 384 4.28 -29.02 -3.43
N LEU A 385 4.53 -29.22 -4.72
CA LEU A 385 3.48 -29.18 -5.74
C LEU A 385 2.75 -30.52 -5.85
N LEU A 386 3.46 -31.64 -5.73
CA LEU A 386 2.84 -32.98 -5.69
C LEU A 386 1.95 -33.16 -4.45
N SER A 387 2.34 -32.61 -3.29
CA SER A 387 1.48 -32.63 -2.10
C SER A 387 0.19 -31.82 -2.28
N ARG A 388 0.25 -30.69 -3.00
CA ARG A 388 -0.95 -29.88 -3.33
C ARG A 388 -1.88 -30.54 -4.34
N LEU A 389 -1.34 -31.40 -5.21
CA LEU A 389 -2.14 -32.18 -6.17
C LEU A 389 -2.82 -33.38 -5.51
N ALA A 390 -2.18 -34.03 -4.55
CA ALA A 390 -2.78 -35.12 -3.77
C ALA A 390 -3.92 -34.65 -2.83
N GLU A 391 -3.98 -33.35 -2.53
CA GLU A 391 -5.07 -32.72 -1.77
C GLU A 391 -6.25 -32.26 -2.66
N ALA A 392 -6.11 -32.37 -3.99
CA ALA A 392 -7.08 -31.91 -4.98
C ALA A 392 -7.83 -33.05 -5.72
N GLU A 393 -7.53 -34.31 -5.37
CA GLU A 393 -8.36 -35.51 -5.65
C GLU A 393 -9.32 -35.77 -4.47
#